data_AF-A0ABD5UJL7-F1
#
_entry.id   AF-A0ABD5UJL7-F1
#
_cell.length_a   1.000
_cell.length_b   1.000
_cell.length_c   1.000
_cell.angle_alpha   90.00
_cell.angle_beta   90.00
_cell.angle_gamma   90.00
#
_symmetry.space_group_name_H-M   'P 1'
#
loop_
_entity.id
_entity.type
_entity.pdbx_description
1 polymer ?
#
loop_
_entity_poly.entity_id
_entity_poly.type
_entity_poly.pdbx_seq_one_letter_code
_entity_poly.pdbx_strand_id
1 'polypeptide(L)'
;MSTSEETPLWRRIRDVVSSNRLFKFNIAYHDVDREAYADRLFEDGVVTISDWALATTGGVELATDGSVLSPETVHEPYGNTLKGQIQWDVIRDIMHEEIYPDEDTKIKAGKAIGSIRTFVEGVDPGDVLLVNLPSGIAPCVVEGPTVYDRSTEYSDLAPNHIMYRKVQWASDGERPLTVSADLLPPGFGTARHTIEQVSDPSPMVELLRVVEWVGDSIGQEER
;
A
#
# COMPACT_ATOMS: atom_id res chain seq x y z
N MET A 1 4.88 20.47 -34.67
CA MET A 1 5.73 19.73 -33.71
C MET A 1 4.97 19.65 -32.40
N SER A 2 4.63 18.44 -31.94
CA SER A 2 4.33 18.13 -30.53
C SER A 2 4.11 16.62 -30.40
N THR A 3 5.16 15.83 -30.62
CA THR A 3 5.22 14.43 -30.15
C THR A 3 5.74 14.46 -28.72
N SER A 4 4.87 14.85 -27.79
CA SER A 4 5.06 14.50 -26.39
C SER A 4 4.69 13.03 -26.28
N GLU A 5 5.63 12.13 -26.60
CA GLU A 5 5.52 10.73 -26.18
C GLU A 5 5.36 10.76 -24.67
N GLU A 6 4.22 10.31 -24.16
CA GLU A 6 4.00 10.17 -22.73
C GLU A 6 5.15 9.33 -22.17
N THR A 7 5.96 9.93 -21.29
CA THR A 7 7.09 9.22 -20.67
C THR A 7 6.58 7.90 -20.10
N PRO A 8 7.14 6.74 -20.50
CA PRO A 8 6.67 5.44 -20.04
C PRO A 8 6.62 5.39 -18.52
N LEU A 9 5.58 4.78 -17.94
CA LEU A 9 5.35 4.81 -16.51
C LEU A 9 6.50 4.19 -15.71
N TRP A 10 7.24 3.23 -16.26
CA TRP A 10 8.46 2.72 -15.63
C TRP A 10 9.58 3.78 -15.52
N ARG A 11 9.71 4.73 -16.48
CA ARG A 11 10.62 5.88 -16.36
C ARG A 11 10.16 6.82 -15.27
N ARG A 12 8.84 7.09 -15.20
CA ARG A 12 8.26 7.90 -14.12
C ARG A 12 8.52 7.25 -12.76
N ILE A 13 8.33 5.94 -12.63
CA ILE A 13 8.60 5.21 -11.40
C ILE A 13 10.08 5.26 -11.04
N ARG A 14 11.00 5.05 -11.99
CA ARG A 14 12.44 5.22 -11.75
C ARG A 14 12.77 6.62 -11.22
N ASP A 15 12.23 7.65 -11.86
CA ASP A 15 12.51 9.04 -11.52
C ASP A 15 11.91 9.39 -10.14
N VAL A 16 10.70 8.89 -9.84
CA VAL A 16 10.04 9.04 -8.55
C VAL A 16 10.79 8.28 -7.46
N VAL A 17 11.21 7.02 -7.67
CA VAL A 17 12.02 6.24 -6.70
C VAL A 17 13.36 6.93 -6.40
N SER A 18 13.95 7.60 -7.39
CA SER A 18 15.21 8.33 -7.19
C SER A 18 15.05 9.63 -6.39
N SER A 19 13.82 10.14 -6.25
CA SER A 19 13.54 11.46 -5.65
C SER A 19 12.59 11.41 -4.44
N ASN A 20 11.92 10.28 -4.20
CA ASN A 20 10.89 10.09 -3.16
C ASN A 20 11.14 8.81 -2.36
N ARG A 21 10.33 8.57 -1.34
CA ARG A 21 10.46 7.39 -0.50
C ARG A 21 9.80 6.19 -1.17
N LEU A 22 10.43 5.05 -0.96
CA LEU A 22 9.96 3.76 -1.45
C LEU A 22 9.51 2.92 -0.27
N PHE A 23 8.36 2.28 -0.38
CA PHE A 23 7.82 1.40 0.63
C PHE A 23 7.57 0.02 0.04
N LYS A 24 7.85 -1.02 0.82
CA LYS A 24 7.35 -2.36 0.56
C LYS A 24 5.93 -2.43 1.12
N PHE A 25 4.99 -2.97 0.34
CA PHE A 25 3.61 -3.13 0.76
C PHE A 25 3.13 -4.56 0.51
N ASN A 26 2.88 -5.28 1.59
CA ASN A 26 2.40 -6.66 1.55
C ASN A 26 0.90 -6.72 1.91
N ILE A 27 0.05 -6.81 0.90
CA ILE A 27 -1.37 -7.14 1.02
C ILE A 27 -1.52 -8.56 1.57
N ALA A 28 -2.39 -8.68 2.58
CA ALA A 28 -2.73 -9.94 3.21
C ALA A 28 -3.97 -10.56 2.52
N TYR A 29 -3.76 -11.61 1.73
CA TYR A 29 -4.83 -12.28 0.97
C TYR A 29 -5.49 -13.43 1.77
N HIS A 30 -5.84 -13.21 3.03
CA HIS A 30 -6.46 -14.26 3.84
C HIS A 30 -7.88 -14.53 3.37
N ASP A 31 -8.17 -15.80 3.03
CA ASP A 31 -9.52 -16.31 2.73
C ASP A 31 -10.23 -15.68 1.53
N VAL A 32 -9.46 -15.12 0.57
CA VAL A 32 -9.98 -14.51 -0.66
C VAL A 32 -9.42 -15.18 -1.93
N ASP A 33 -10.15 -15.07 -3.03
CA ASP A 33 -9.58 -15.30 -4.36
C ASP A 33 -8.56 -14.19 -4.65
N ARG A 34 -7.27 -14.56 -4.63
CA ARG A 34 -6.17 -13.60 -4.68
C ARG A 34 -6.10 -12.88 -6.01
N GLU A 35 -6.38 -13.59 -7.10
CA GLU A 35 -6.30 -13.04 -8.46
C GLU A 35 -7.46 -12.07 -8.65
N ALA A 36 -8.70 -12.49 -8.35
CA ALA A 36 -9.87 -11.63 -8.47
C ALA A 36 -9.75 -10.36 -7.60
N TYR A 37 -9.19 -10.50 -6.39
CA TYR A 37 -8.94 -9.35 -5.52
C TYR A 37 -7.87 -8.41 -6.09
N ALA A 38 -6.74 -8.95 -6.56
CA ALA A 38 -5.67 -8.16 -7.14
C ALA A 38 -6.09 -7.45 -8.43
N ASP A 39 -6.82 -8.13 -9.31
CA ASP A 39 -7.39 -7.56 -10.53
C ASP A 39 -8.30 -6.37 -10.19
N ARG A 40 -9.15 -6.52 -9.18
CA ARG A 40 -10.03 -5.43 -8.74
C ARG A 40 -9.27 -4.22 -8.18
N LEU A 41 -8.24 -4.43 -7.36
CA LEU A 41 -7.38 -3.35 -6.89
C LEU A 41 -6.69 -2.60 -8.04
N PHE A 42 -6.32 -3.34 -9.09
CA PHE A 42 -5.75 -2.77 -10.31
C PHE A 42 -6.78 -1.95 -11.10
N GLU A 43 -7.95 -2.53 -11.38
CA GLU A 43 -9.06 -1.90 -12.11
C GLU A 43 -9.47 -0.56 -11.49
N ASP A 44 -9.57 -0.52 -10.16
CA ASP A 44 -10.01 0.67 -9.44
C ASP A 44 -8.87 1.67 -9.15
N GLY A 45 -7.62 1.29 -9.42
CA GLY A 45 -6.46 2.14 -9.15
C GLY A 45 -6.27 2.41 -7.66
N VAL A 46 -6.37 1.36 -6.83
CA VAL A 46 -6.23 1.50 -5.37
C VAL A 46 -5.32 0.45 -4.76
N VAL A 47 -4.87 0.74 -3.54
CA VAL A 47 -4.33 -0.25 -2.60
C VAL A 47 -5.08 -0.20 -1.29
N THR A 48 -5.22 -1.33 -0.61
CA THR A 48 -5.97 -1.43 0.65
C THR A 48 -5.14 -2.07 1.74
N ILE A 49 -5.33 -1.62 2.99
CA ILE A 49 -4.81 -2.26 4.19
C ILE A 49 -5.96 -2.66 5.11
N SER A 50 -5.75 -3.80 5.79
CA SER A 50 -6.63 -4.26 6.85
C SER A 50 -6.57 -3.33 8.07
N ASP A 51 -7.72 -3.04 8.68
CA ASP A 51 -7.79 -2.48 10.04
C ASP A 51 -7.51 -3.54 11.12
N TRP A 52 -7.16 -4.75 10.69
CA TRP A 52 -6.91 -5.94 11.51
C TRP A 52 -8.11 -6.38 12.34
N ALA A 53 -9.30 -6.28 11.74
CA ALA A 53 -10.58 -6.70 12.32
C ALA A 53 -11.04 -5.84 13.50
N LEU A 54 -10.51 -4.62 13.62
CA LEU A 54 -10.90 -3.68 14.66
C LEU A 54 -12.39 -3.30 14.57
N ALA A 55 -12.88 -3.00 13.37
CA ALA A 55 -14.28 -2.70 13.14
C ALA A 55 -15.18 -3.93 13.26
N THR A 56 -14.72 -5.09 12.76
CA THR A 56 -15.55 -6.30 12.66
C THR A 56 -15.59 -7.11 13.97
N THR A 57 -14.44 -7.32 14.60
CA THR A 57 -14.30 -8.11 15.84
C THR A 57 -14.31 -7.21 17.07
N GLY A 58 -13.54 -6.11 17.03
CA GLY A 58 -13.51 -5.14 18.14
C GLY A 58 -14.75 -4.25 18.23
N GLY A 59 -15.59 -4.22 17.19
CA GLY A 59 -16.77 -3.35 17.13
C GLY A 59 -16.42 -1.85 17.17
N VAL A 60 -15.17 -1.49 16.85
CA VAL A 60 -14.68 -0.11 16.93
C VAL A 60 -14.66 0.53 15.56
N GLU A 61 -15.54 1.49 15.37
CA GLU A 61 -15.54 2.36 14.19
C GLU A 61 -14.53 3.49 14.39
N LEU A 62 -13.52 3.55 13.52
CA LEU A 62 -12.47 4.57 13.62
C LEU A 62 -12.91 5.93 13.07
N ALA A 63 -13.70 5.94 12.01
CA ALA A 63 -14.18 7.14 11.33
C ALA A 63 -15.48 6.80 10.57
N THR A 64 -16.18 7.84 10.11
CA THR A 64 -17.35 7.66 9.24
C THR A 64 -16.92 7.14 7.86
N ASP A 65 -17.68 6.20 7.29
CA ASP A 65 -17.41 5.66 5.95
C ASP A 65 -17.32 6.76 4.87
N GLY A 66 -16.34 6.63 3.98
CA GLY A 66 -16.00 7.61 2.95
C GLY A 66 -15.12 8.76 3.43
N SER A 67 -14.73 8.80 4.71
CA SER A 67 -13.91 9.88 5.26
C SER A 67 -12.42 9.69 4.93
N VAL A 68 -11.75 10.78 4.57
CA VAL A 68 -10.29 10.84 4.58
C VAL A 68 -9.83 10.73 6.04
N LEU A 69 -8.94 9.79 6.36
CA LEU A 69 -8.43 9.62 7.71
C LEU A 69 -7.50 10.78 8.09
N SER A 70 -7.88 11.47 9.16
CA SER A 70 -7.18 12.59 9.75
C SER A 70 -7.53 12.68 11.24
N PRO A 71 -6.74 13.39 12.06
CA PRO A 71 -7.06 13.61 13.47
C PRO A 71 -8.47 14.19 13.71
N GLU A 72 -9.03 14.93 12.76
CA GLU A 72 -10.34 15.59 12.82
C GLU A 72 -11.50 14.69 12.41
N THR A 73 -11.26 13.71 11.54
CA THR A 73 -12.29 12.82 11.00
C THR A 73 -12.37 11.50 11.76
N VAL A 74 -11.30 11.14 12.47
CA VAL A 74 -11.27 9.99 13.36
C VAL A 74 -12.07 10.32 14.63
N HIS A 75 -12.94 9.38 15.04
CA HIS A 75 -13.81 9.53 16.19
C HIS A 75 -13.04 9.68 17.51
N GLU A 76 -13.62 10.38 18.48
CA GLU A 76 -13.09 10.39 19.84
C GLU A 76 -13.24 9.00 20.49
N PRO A 77 -12.27 8.53 21.28
CA PRO A 77 -11.06 9.23 21.74
C PRO A 77 -9.83 9.07 20.82
N TYR A 78 -10.00 8.50 19.63
CA TYR A 78 -8.89 8.11 18.75
C TYR A 78 -8.32 9.28 17.96
N GLY A 79 -9.11 10.31 17.66
CA GLY A 79 -8.65 11.57 17.10
C GLY A 79 -8.26 12.57 18.19
N ASN A 80 -7.08 13.21 18.08
CA ASN A 80 -6.69 14.32 18.94
C ASN A 80 -6.44 15.58 18.09
N THR A 81 -7.49 16.38 17.92
CA THR A 81 -7.46 17.63 17.15
C THR A 81 -6.55 18.69 17.78
N LEU A 82 -6.43 18.74 19.10
CA LEU A 82 -5.53 19.68 19.80
C LEU A 82 -4.06 19.39 19.51
N LYS A 83 -3.69 18.12 19.34
CA LYS A 83 -2.34 17.68 19.01
C LYS A 83 -2.13 17.46 17.51
N GLY A 84 -3.19 17.48 16.70
CA GLY A 84 -3.16 17.14 15.28
C GLY A 84 -2.66 15.71 15.03
N GLN A 85 -3.08 14.74 15.86
CA GLN A 85 -2.58 13.35 15.79
C GLN A 85 -3.67 12.32 16.03
N ILE A 86 -3.60 11.20 15.32
CA ILE A 86 -4.37 9.98 15.63
C ILE A 86 -3.67 9.25 16.79
N GLN A 87 -4.44 8.85 17.79
CA GLN A 87 -3.97 8.19 19.01
C GLN A 87 -3.75 6.69 18.79
N TRP A 88 -2.76 6.34 17.97
CA TRP A 88 -2.44 4.96 17.61
C TRP A 88 -2.15 4.05 18.81
N ASP A 89 -1.59 4.57 19.89
CA ASP A 89 -1.36 3.79 21.12
C ASP A 89 -2.67 3.38 21.79
N VAL A 90 -3.69 4.24 21.78
CA VAL A 90 -5.03 3.91 22.30
C VAL A 90 -5.67 2.83 21.44
N ILE A 91 -5.58 2.97 20.11
CA ILE A 91 -6.11 1.97 19.17
C ILE A 91 -5.37 0.64 19.35
N ARG A 92 -4.05 0.65 19.55
CA ARG A 92 -3.25 -0.55 19.86
C ARG A 92 -3.76 -1.26 21.10
N ASP A 93 -4.00 -0.51 22.17
CA ASP A 93 -4.41 -1.10 23.44
C ASP A 93 -5.82 -1.71 23.33
N ILE A 94 -6.73 -1.09 22.56
CA ILE A 94 -8.03 -1.70 22.22
C ILE A 94 -7.86 -2.96 21.37
N MET A 95 -7.04 -2.93 20.32
CA MET A 95 -6.76 -4.12 19.52
C MET A 95 -6.16 -5.24 20.37
N HIS A 96 -5.31 -4.89 21.35
CA HIS A 96 -4.78 -5.85 22.32
C HIS A 96 -5.90 -6.42 23.18
N GLU A 97 -6.75 -5.59 23.77
CA GLU A 97 -7.81 -6.06 24.67
C GLU A 97 -8.91 -6.88 23.97
N GLU A 98 -9.36 -6.44 22.79
CA GLU A 98 -10.57 -6.97 22.14
C GLU A 98 -10.30 -8.03 21.06
N ILE A 99 -9.11 -8.02 20.44
CA ILE A 99 -8.78 -8.89 19.29
C ILE A 99 -7.64 -9.86 19.63
N TYR A 100 -6.72 -9.43 20.48
CA TYR A 100 -5.48 -10.12 20.84
C TYR A 100 -5.32 -10.25 22.37
N PRO A 101 -6.26 -10.91 23.09
CA PRO A 101 -6.37 -10.77 24.54
C PRO A 101 -5.19 -11.35 25.35
N ASP A 102 -4.31 -12.14 24.72
CA ASP A 102 -3.16 -12.74 25.40
C ASP A 102 -1.95 -11.78 25.46
N GLU A 103 -1.15 -11.80 26.54
CA GLU A 103 0.02 -10.90 26.68
C GLU A 103 1.03 -11.06 25.52
N ASP A 104 1.24 -12.27 25.01
CA ASP A 104 2.10 -12.56 23.86
C ASP A 104 1.62 -11.90 22.56
N THR A 105 0.35 -11.46 22.54
CA THR A 105 -0.28 -10.86 21.36
C THR A 105 -0.29 -9.33 21.36
N LYS A 106 0.18 -8.67 22.43
CA LYS A 106 0.45 -7.22 22.45
C LYS A 106 1.49 -6.79 21.42
N ILE A 107 2.50 -7.65 21.18
CA ILE A 107 3.51 -7.42 20.12
C ILE A 107 2.84 -7.46 18.74
N LYS A 108 1.84 -8.33 18.53
CA LYS A 108 1.09 -8.40 17.27
C LYS A 108 0.26 -7.15 17.06
N ALA A 109 -0.47 -6.70 18.07
CA ALA A 109 -1.21 -5.44 18.04
C ALA A 109 -0.29 -4.24 17.73
N GLY A 110 0.88 -4.17 18.38
CA GLY A 110 1.87 -3.12 18.12
C GLY A 110 2.40 -3.13 16.68
N LYS A 111 2.67 -4.31 16.10
CA LYS A 111 3.10 -4.44 14.69
C LYS A 111 2.00 -4.08 13.71
N ALA A 112 0.76 -4.49 14.00
CA ALA A 112 -0.41 -4.16 13.20
C ALA A 112 -0.61 -2.64 13.15
N ILE A 113 -0.66 -1.99 14.31
CA ILE A 113 -0.79 -0.54 14.42
C ILE A 113 0.38 0.20 13.76
N GLY A 114 1.61 -0.27 13.94
CA GLY A 114 2.76 0.33 13.24
C GLY A 114 2.59 0.31 11.71
N SER A 115 1.99 -0.75 11.18
CA SER A 115 1.70 -0.89 9.75
C SER A 115 0.56 0.04 9.32
N ILE A 116 -0.56 0.06 10.06
CA ILE A 116 -1.69 0.97 9.78
C ILE A 116 -1.21 2.42 9.84
N ARG A 117 -0.49 2.81 10.89
CA ARG A 117 0.07 4.15 11.04
C ARG A 117 0.97 4.53 9.88
N THR A 118 1.86 3.64 9.46
CA THR A 118 2.73 3.90 8.31
C THR A 118 1.91 4.10 7.03
N PHE A 119 0.89 3.28 6.80
CA PHE A 119 0.00 3.43 5.65
C PHE A 119 -0.85 4.70 5.70
N VAL A 120 -1.30 5.15 6.88
CA VAL A 120 -2.17 6.32 7.04
C VAL A 120 -1.39 7.63 7.09
N GLU A 121 -0.32 7.69 7.87
CA GLU A 121 0.43 8.93 8.15
C GLU A 121 1.85 8.93 7.57
N GLY A 122 2.43 7.75 7.32
CA GLY A 122 3.83 7.62 6.92
C GLY A 122 4.07 7.74 5.42
N VAL A 123 3.05 7.50 4.60
CA VAL A 123 3.08 7.52 3.14
C VAL A 123 2.44 8.81 2.62
N ASP A 124 3.17 9.53 1.77
CA ASP A 124 2.72 10.79 1.16
C ASP A 124 2.38 10.59 -0.33
N PRO A 125 1.50 11.44 -0.91
CA PRO A 125 1.33 11.49 -2.36
C PRO A 125 2.68 11.70 -3.08
N GLY A 126 2.93 10.90 -4.10
CA GLY A 126 4.21 10.85 -4.81
C GLY A 126 5.19 9.79 -4.29
N ASP A 127 4.96 9.18 -3.13
CA ASP A 127 5.74 8.01 -2.71
C ASP A 127 5.40 6.77 -3.56
N VAL A 128 6.33 5.82 -3.60
CA VAL A 128 6.18 4.57 -4.37
C VAL A 128 5.93 3.40 -3.43
N LEU A 129 4.97 2.56 -3.79
CA LEU A 129 4.72 1.29 -3.12
C LEU A 129 5.14 0.14 -4.04
N LEU A 130 5.83 -0.86 -3.47
CA LEU A 130 6.09 -2.15 -4.08
C LEU A 130 5.11 -3.16 -3.52
N VAL A 131 4.06 -3.45 -4.28
CA VAL A 131 2.92 -4.25 -3.82
C VAL A 131 3.06 -5.70 -4.22
N ASN A 132 2.83 -6.64 -3.30
CA ASN A 132 2.82 -8.07 -3.61
C ASN A 132 1.50 -8.52 -4.28
N LEU A 133 1.44 -8.48 -5.61
CA LEU A 133 0.35 -9.10 -6.35
C LEU A 133 0.62 -10.60 -6.56
N PRO A 134 -0.41 -11.42 -6.83
CA PRO A 134 -0.23 -12.84 -7.17
C PRO A 134 0.73 -13.05 -8.36
N SER A 135 0.68 -12.13 -9.33
CA SER A 135 1.52 -12.10 -10.52
C SER A 135 2.95 -11.59 -10.29
N GLY A 136 3.29 -11.17 -9.06
CA GLY A 136 4.60 -10.66 -8.68
C GLY A 136 4.53 -9.31 -7.97
N ILE A 137 5.66 -8.61 -7.89
CA ILE A 137 5.76 -7.33 -7.20
C ILE A 137 5.49 -6.19 -8.18
N ALA A 138 4.38 -5.48 -7.96
CA ALA A 138 3.91 -4.40 -8.81
C ALA A 138 4.22 -3.03 -8.16
N PRO A 139 4.95 -2.15 -8.85
CA PRO A 139 5.15 -0.79 -8.38
C PRO A 139 3.93 0.10 -8.69
N CYS A 140 3.58 0.98 -7.76
CA CYS A 140 2.59 2.04 -7.98
C CYS A 140 2.97 3.34 -7.26
N VAL A 141 2.46 4.47 -7.76
CA VAL A 141 2.68 5.80 -7.17
C VAL A 141 1.43 6.22 -6.41
N VAL A 142 1.59 6.69 -5.18
CA VAL A 142 0.46 7.15 -4.35
C VAL A 142 -0.06 8.50 -4.85
N GLU A 143 -1.37 8.60 -5.08
CA GLU A 143 -2.00 9.82 -5.60
C GLU A 143 -2.68 10.65 -4.52
N GLY A 144 -3.10 10.03 -3.42
CA GLY A 144 -3.97 10.67 -2.45
C GLY A 144 -3.85 10.14 -1.02
N PRO A 145 -4.62 10.75 -0.09
CA PRO A 145 -4.63 10.36 1.31
C PRO A 145 -5.39 9.04 1.51
N THR A 146 -5.28 8.46 2.71
CA THR A 146 -6.05 7.27 3.08
C THR A 146 -7.52 7.63 3.31
N VAL A 147 -8.42 6.85 2.73
CA VAL A 147 -9.86 6.88 2.98
C VAL A 147 -10.26 5.66 3.82
N TYR A 148 -11.14 5.85 4.79
CA TYR A 148 -11.79 4.80 5.57
C TYR A 148 -13.19 4.55 5.03
N ASP A 149 -13.48 3.33 4.63
CA ASP A 149 -14.77 2.95 4.07
C ASP A 149 -14.99 1.43 4.17
N ARG A 150 -15.98 1.04 4.99
CA ARG A 150 -16.38 -0.36 5.18
C ARG A 150 -17.35 -0.87 4.11
N SER A 151 -17.84 0.01 3.23
CA SER A 151 -18.84 -0.33 2.22
C SER A 151 -18.26 -0.62 0.84
N THR A 152 -16.93 -0.58 0.72
CA THR A 152 -16.25 -0.84 -0.56
C THR A 152 -16.45 -2.27 -1.02
N GLU A 153 -16.48 -2.48 -2.35
CA GLU A 153 -16.53 -3.83 -2.94
C GLU A 153 -15.31 -4.70 -2.53
N TYR A 154 -14.22 -4.09 -2.07
CA TYR A 154 -13.07 -4.80 -1.49
C TYR A 154 -13.42 -5.51 -0.20
N SER A 155 -14.36 -4.98 0.58
CA SER A 155 -14.80 -5.57 1.85
C SER A 155 -15.65 -6.84 1.64
N ASP A 156 -16.29 -6.99 0.48
CA ASP A 156 -16.96 -8.25 0.13
C ASP A 156 -15.96 -9.38 -0.09
N LEU A 157 -14.78 -9.04 -0.60
CA LEU A 157 -13.68 -9.98 -0.80
C LEU A 157 -12.88 -10.15 0.48
N ALA A 158 -12.38 -9.05 1.07
CA ALA A 158 -11.56 -9.01 2.27
C ALA A 158 -12.19 -8.04 3.32
N PRO A 159 -13.08 -8.51 4.21
CA PRO A 159 -13.92 -7.65 5.07
C PRO A 159 -13.20 -6.66 5.98
N ASN A 160 -11.94 -6.93 6.31
CA ASN A 160 -11.15 -6.06 7.17
C ASN A 160 -10.35 -5.00 6.38
N HIS A 161 -10.27 -5.10 5.05
CA HIS A 161 -9.56 -4.17 4.17
C HIS A 161 -10.41 -2.93 3.87
N ILE A 162 -10.59 -2.11 4.90
CA ILE A 162 -11.50 -0.96 4.92
C ILE A 162 -10.77 0.38 4.81
N MET A 163 -9.44 0.36 4.73
CA MET A 163 -8.63 1.56 4.52
C MET A 163 -7.95 1.47 3.17
N TYR A 164 -8.15 2.47 2.31
CA TYR A 164 -7.61 2.45 0.95
C TYR A 164 -6.99 3.77 0.53
N ARG A 165 -6.11 3.71 -0.47
CA ARG A 165 -5.49 4.86 -1.13
C ARG A 165 -5.60 4.72 -2.64
N LYS A 166 -5.81 5.84 -3.32
CA LYS A 166 -5.67 5.91 -4.78
C LYS A 166 -4.20 5.85 -5.17
N VAL A 167 -3.92 5.07 -6.21
CA VAL A 167 -2.57 4.87 -6.75
C VAL A 167 -2.61 4.82 -8.27
N GLN A 168 -1.50 5.18 -8.88
CA GLN A 168 -1.23 4.92 -10.28
C GLN A 168 -0.31 3.70 -10.41
N TRP A 169 -0.86 2.59 -10.90
CA TRP A 169 -0.11 1.35 -11.16
C TRP A 169 0.78 1.46 -12.38
N ALA A 170 2.03 0.99 -12.28
CA ALA A 170 2.84 0.68 -13.46
C ALA A 170 2.09 -0.32 -14.33
N SER A 171 1.74 0.01 -15.57
CA SER A 171 1.00 -0.91 -16.44
C SER A 171 1.44 -0.83 -17.89
N ASP A 172 1.14 -1.88 -18.64
CA ASP A 172 1.18 -1.91 -20.11
C ASP A 172 -0.15 -1.47 -20.74
N GLY A 173 -1.11 -1.03 -19.92
CA GLY A 173 -2.47 -0.66 -20.31
C GLY A 173 -3.51 -1.75 -20.05
N GLU A 174 -3.11 -3.01 -19.93
CA GLU A 174 -4.03 -4.13 -19.63
C GLU A 174 -3.77 -4.72 -18.24
N ARG A 175 -2.52 -4.75 -17.79
CA ARG A 175 -2.11 -5.38 -16.52
C ARG A 175 -1.02 -4.57 -15.82
N PRO A 176 -0.88 -4.73 -14.50
CA PRO A 176 0.25 -4.16 -13.80
C PRO A 176 1.55 -4.83 -14.26
N LEU A 177 2.58 -4.03 -14.52
CA LEU A 177 3.94 -4.52 -14.76
C LEU A 177 4.49 -5.08 -13.45
N THR A 178 4.83 -6.37 -13.43
CA THR A 178 5.35 -7.03 -12.23
C THR A 178 6.80 -7.46 -12.37
N VAL A 179 7.50 -7.43 -11.24
CA VAL A 179 8.83 -8.02 -11.08
C VAL A 179 8.69 -9.27 -10.23
N SER A 180 9.27 -10.39 -10.66
CA SER A 180 9.31 -11.60 -9.83
C SER A 180 10.03 -11.31 -8.51
N ALA A 181 9.48 -11.80 -7.40
CA ALA A 181 10.07 -11.62 -6.07
C ALA A 181 11.51 -12.18 -5.99
N ASP A 182 11.84 -13.21 -6.76
CA ASP A 182 13.18 -13.82 -6.83
C ASP A 182 14.21 -12.93 -7.55
N LEU A 183 13.73 -11.98 -8.35
CA LEU A 183 14.57 -11.03 -9.08
C LEU A 183 14.73 -9.71 -8.34
N LEU A 184 14.05 -9.55 -7.19
CA LEU A 184 14.20 -8.36 -6.39
C LEU A 184 15.57 -8.29 -5.71
N PRO A 185 16.16 -7.10 -5.58
CA PRO A 185 17.40 -6.95 -4.84
C PRO A 185 17.23 -7.37 -3.37
N PRO A 186 18.31 -7.79 -2.68
CA PRO A 186 18.26 -8.07 -1.26
C PRO A 186 17.66 -6.92 -0.45
N GLY A 187 16.78 -7.24 0.51
CA GLY A 187 16.08 -6.24 1.32
C GLY A 187 14.72 -5.78 0.77
N PHE A 188 14.41 -6.10 -0.50
CA PHE A 188 13.14 -5.78 -1.16
C PHE A 188 12.11 -6.92 -1.14
N GLY A 189 12.53 -8.13 -0.78
CA GLY A 189 11.64 -9.29 -0.66
C GLY A 189 10.52 -9.12 0.38
N THR A 190 9.49 -9.98 0.30
CA THR A 190 8.29 -9.90 1.13
C THR A 190 8.57 -10.35 2.57
N ALA A 191 8.82 -9.39 3.48
CA ALA A 191 8.83 -9.65 4.92
C ALA A 191 7.40 -9.83 5.46
N ARG A 192 7.24 -10.35 6.70
CA ARG A 192 5.92 -10.50 7.36
C ARG A 192 5.21 -9.17 7.66
N HIS A 193 5.88 -8.04 7.54
CA HIS A 193 5.28 -6.72 7.81
C HIS A 193 4.46 -6.26 6.60
N THR A 194 3.26 -5.75 6.87
CA THR A 194 2.30 -5.31 5.84
C THR A 194 2.79 -4.05 5.12
N ILE A 195 3.52 -3.15 5.77
CA ILE A 195 4.17 -2.02 5.10
C ILE A 195 5.48 -1.64 5.81
N GLU A 196 6.50 -1.27 5.05
CA GLU A 196 7.79 -0.84 5.58
C GLU A 196 8.49 0.12 4.61
N GLN A 197 9.07 1.21 5.11
CA GLN A 197 9.91 2.09 4.30
C GLN A 197 11.24 1.39 3.96
N VAL A 198 11.63 1.46 2.69
CA VAL A 198 12.95 1.02 2.23
C VAL A 198 13.99 2.08 2.56
N SER A 199 15.01 1.69 3.33
CA SER A 199 16.08 2.60 3.77
C SER A 199 17.04 3.01 2.66
N ASP A 200 17.30 2.13 1.70
CA ASP A 200 18.15 2.39 0.53
C ASP A 200 17.46 1.91 -0.77
N PRO A 201 16.87 2.83 -1.56
CA PRO A 201 16.20 2.49 -2.80
C PRO A 201 17.16 2.27 -3.99
N SER A 202 18.47 2.51 -3.82
CA SER A 202 19.45 2.49 -4.93
C SER A 202 19.43 1.19 -5.74
N PRO A 203 19.37 -0.01 -5.13
CA PRO A 203 19.31 -1.26 -5.89
C PRO A 203 18.06 -1.40 -6.77
N MET A 204 16.92 -0.82 -6.35
CA MET A 204 15.70 -0.80 -7.15
C MET A 204 15.84 0.16 -8.34
N VAL A 205 16.47 1.32 -8.15
CA VAL A 205 16.76 2.26 -9.25
C VAL A 205 17.64 1.59 -10.30
N GLU A 206 18.64 0.82 -9.90
CA GLU A 206 19.51 0.07 -10.81
C GLU A 206 18.74 -0.99 -11.59
N LEU A 207 17.86 -1.75 -10.93
CA LEU A 207 16.99 -2.73 -11.59
C LEU A 207 16.12 -2.07 -12.67
N LEU A 208 15.48 -0.93 -12.35
CA LEU A 208 14.63 -0.20 -13.29
C LEU A 208 15.42 0.36 -14.49
N ARG A 209 16.72 0.67 -14.32
CA ARG A 209 17.63 1.04 -15.43
C ARG A 209 18.01 -0.15 -16.31
N VAL A 210 18.02 -1.38 -15.79
CA VAL A 210 18.23 -2.56 -16.63
C VAL A 210 16.99 -2.85 -17.47
N VAL A 211 15.79 -2.71 -16.88
CA VAL A 211 14.52 -2.84 -17.61
C VAL A 211 14.42 -1.79 -18.73
N GLU A 212 14.84 -0.54 -18.49
CA GLU A 212 15.01 0.49 -19.51
C GLU A 212 15.82 0.02 -20.70
N TRP A 213 17.02 -0.51 -20.42
CA TRP A 213 17.95 -0.93 -21.46
C TRP A 213 17.38 -2.08 -22.31
N VAL A 214 16.67 -3.03 -21.70
CA VAL A 214 16.00 -4.12 -22.42
C VAL A 214 14.82 -3.61 -23.25
N GLY A 215 13.97 -2.74 -22.70
CA GLY A 215 12.82 -2.18 -23.40
C GLY A 215 13.21 -1.30 -24.60
N ASP A 216 14.23 -0.45 -24.44
CA ASP A 216 14.78 0.38 -25.52
C ASP A 216 15.45 -0.48 -26.61
N SER A 217 16.04 -1.62 -26.25
CA SER A 217 16.67 -2.55 -27.22
C SER A 217 15.64 -3.30 -28.06
N ILE A 218 14.53 -3.74 -27.46
CA ILE A 218 13.44 -4.41 -28.19
C ILE A 218 12.73 -3.43 -29.13
N GLY A 219 12.51 -2.18 -28.70
CA GLY A 219 11.90 -1.14 -29.54
C GLY A 219 12.76 -0.67 -30.73
N GLN A 220 14.04 -1.05 -30.80
CA GLN A 220 14.91 -0.80 -31.94
C GLN A 220 14.92 -1.93 -32.97
N GLU A 221 14.53 -3.16 -32.60
CA GLU A 221 14.45 -4.28 -33.56
C GLU A 221 13.17 -4.24 -34.42
N GLU A 222 12.17 -3.44 -34.03
CA GLU A 222 10.90 -3.29 -34.78
C GLU A 222 10.85 -2.03 -35.70
N ARG A 223 11.97 -1.35 -35.95
CA ARG A 223 12.03 -0.17 -36.85
C ARG A 223 12.85 -0.40 -38.12
#